data_AF-A0AAV9E084-F1
#
_entry.id   AF-A0AAV9E084-F1
#
_cell.length_a   1.000
_cell.length_b   1.000
_cell.length_c   1.000
_cell.angle_alpha   90.00
_cell.angle_beta   90.00
_cell.angle_gamma   90.00
#
_symmetry.space_group_name_H-M   'P 1'
#
loop_
_entity.id
_entity.type
_entity.pdbx_description
1 polymer ?
#
loop_
_entity_poly.entity_id
_entity_poly.type
_entity_poly.pdbx_seq_one_letter_code
_entity_poly.pdbx_strand_id
1 'polypeptide(L)'
;MCFLNDTGSLKFLDSSNFQVLLKPVVYQLVVDPPASLEHIPGVPKLEEVNEILVCCLGQMAVASGSDLLWKSLNHEVLMQTRSEKVRARILGLRTIKYLLDHLKEEYLVFLAETIPFLGELLEDVEPAVKSLAQSILIDMETLSGESLRQYL
;
A
#
# COMPACT_ATOMS: atom_id res chain seq x y z
N MET A 1 -12.76 9.50 6.72
CA MET A 1 -11.43 9.81 6.16
C MET A 1 -11.63 10.76 4.99
N CYS A 2 -10.88 11.86 4.89
CA CYS A 2 -11.19 12.97 3.97
C CYS A 2 -11.21 12.55 2.48
N PHE A 3 -10.30 11.65 2.06
CA PHE A 3 -10.21 11.19 0.67
C PHE A 3 -11.44 10.40 0.20
N LEU A 4 -12.08 9.64 1.10
CA LEU A 4 -13.29 8.87 0.79
C LEU A 4 -14.45 9.76 0.33
N ASN A 5 -14.49 11.01 0.82
CA ASN A 5 -15.53 11.98 0.51
C ASN A 5 -15.06 13.04 -0.49
N ASP A 6 -13.86 12.89 -1.06
CA ASP A 6 -13.29 13.84 -2.02
C ASP A 6 -13.80 13.57 -3.44
N THR A 7 -15.12 13.50 -3.58
CA THR A 7 -15.84 13.20 -4.82
C THR A 7 -16.65 14.42 -5.23
N GLY A 8 -16.05 15.31 -6.04
CA GLY A 8 -16.70 16.56 -6.47
C GLY A 8 -15.83 17.46 -7.35
N SER A 9 -16.36 18.63 -7.71
CA SER A 9 -15.67 19.64 -8.54
C SER A 9 -14.61 20.47 -7.78
N LEU A 10 -14.70 20.52 -6.45
CA LEU A 10 -13.72 21.13 -5.56
C LEU A 10 -12.91 20.01 -4.88
N LYS A 11 -11.95 19.44 -5.60
CA LYS A 11 -11.11 18.36 -5.08
C LYS A 11 -10.09 18.90 -4.08
N PHE A 12 -10.05 18.33 -2.88
CA PHE A 12 -8.98 18.59 -1.92
C PHE A 12 -7.66 17.97 -2.41
N LEU A 13 -7.71 16.76 -2.96
CA LEU A 13 -6.55 16.03 -3.45
C LEU A 13 -6.29 16.36 -4.92
N ASP A 14 -5.77 17.56 -5.16
CA ASP A 14 -5.09 17.88 -6.42
C ASP A 14 -3.67 17.30 -6.45
N SER A 15 -2.98 17.43 -7.59
CA SER A 15 -1.61 16.94 -7.74
C SER A 15 -0.62 17.58 -6.77
N SER A 16 -0.81 18.85 -6.39
CA SER A 16 0.09 19.53 -5.45
C SER A 16 -0.07 18.97 -4.04
N ASN A 17 -1.30 18.86 -3.57
CA ASN A 17 -1.61 18.32 -2.25
C ASN A 17 -1.22 16.85 -2.15
N PHE A 18 -1.40 16.07 -3.22
CA PHE A 18 -0.92 14.70 -3.28
C PHE A 18 0.59 14.61 -3.04
N GLN A 19 1.38 15.41 -3.77
CA GLN A 19 2.85 15.38 -3.66
C GLN A 19 3.33 15.81 -2.27
N VAL A 20 2.66 16.78 -1.64
CA VAL A 20 2.97 17.20 -0.26
C VAL A 20 2.64 16.10 0.75
N LEU A 21 1.52 15.39 0.57
CA LEU A 21 1.04 14.38 1.51
C LEU A 21 1.71 13.01 1.34
N LEU A 22 2.17 12.67 0.14
CA LEU A 22 2.66 11.33 -0.20
C LEU A 22 3.74 10.85 0.78
N LYS A 23 4.87 11.56 0.86
CA LYS A 23 6.01 11.10 1.68
C LYS A 23 5.69 11.05 3.18
N PRO A 24 5.06 12.08 3.79
CA PRO A 24 4.71 12.02 5.21
C PRO A 24 3.75 10.87 5.57
N VAL A 25 2.79 10.57 4.70
CA VAL A 25 1.80 9.50 4.94
C VAL A 25 2.45 8.12 4.75
N VAL A 26 3.22 7.91 3.68
CA VAL A 26 3.98 6.67 3.47
C VAL A 26 4.97 6.41 4.61
N TYR A 27 5.62 7.47 5.13
CA TYR A 27 6.53 7.35 6.26
C TYR A 27 5.86 6.79 7.53
N GLN A 28 4.55 6.94 7.70
CA GLN A 28 3.84 6.35 8.84
C GLN A 28 3.87 4.81 8.86
N LEU A 29 4.18 4.16 7.72
CA LEU A 29 4.34 2.70 7.64
C LEU A 29 5.53 2.23 8.48
N VAL A 30 6.59 3.04 8.61
CA VAL A 30 7.84 2.69 9.30
C VAL A 30 7.96 3.27 10.70
N VAL A 31 7.09 4.22 11.07
CA VAL A 31 7.05 4.80 12.42
C VAL A 31 6.62 3.73 13.42
N ASP A 32 7.38 3.59 14.51
CA ASP A 32 7.01 2.68 15.59
C ASP A 32 5.80 3.24 16.34
N PRO A 33 4.81 2.38 16.65
CA PRO A 33 3.71 2.80 17.47
C PRO A 33 4.20 3.17 18.88
N PRO A 34 3.54 4.12 19.57
CA PRO A 34 3.88 4.46 20.94
C PRO A 34 3.78 3.23 21.86
N ALA A 35 4.78 3.04 22.72
CA ALA A 35 4.97 1.82 23.51
C ALA A 35 3.88 1.53 24.58
N SER A 36 2.79 2.30 24.66
CA SER A 36 1.79 2.18 25.73
C SER A 36 0.41 2.79 25.38
N LEU A 37 -0.22 2.35 24.28
CA LEU A 37 -1.55 2.84 23.91
C LEU A 37 -2.72 1.96 24.41
N GLU A 38 -2.44 0.70 24.75
CA GLU A 38 -3.46 -0.35 24.94
C GLU A 38 -4.43 -0.10 26.12
N HIS A 39 -4.09 0.82 27.02
CA HIS A 39 -4.86 1.08 28.25
C HIS A 39 -5.47 2.48 28.33
N ILE A 40 -5.37 3.29 27.27
CA ILE A 40 -5.90 4.66 27.28
C ILE A 40 -7.32 4.65 26.68
N PRO A 41 -8.37 4.95 27.48
CA PRO A 41 -9.73 5.00 26.96
C PRO A 41 -9.87 6.03 25.83
N GLY A 42 -10.51 5.64 24.73
CA GLY A 42 -10.74 6.52 23.58
C GLY A 42 -9.57 6.60 22.59
N VAL A 43 -8.46 5.90 22.84
CA VAL A 43 -7.37 5.76 21.87
C VAL A 43 -7.60 4.50 21.01
N PRO A 44 -7.52 4.59 19.67
CA PRO A 44 -7.66 3.44 18.79
C PRO A 44 -6.58 2.38 19.03
N LYS A 45 -6.93 1.11 18.82
CA LYS A 45 -5.97 0.01 18.88
C LYS A 45 -4.97 0.09 17.73
N LEU A 46 -3.80 -0.52 17.89
CA LEU A 46 -2.76 -0.52 16.85
C LEU A 46 -3.28 -1.10 15.54
N GLU A 47 -4.06 -2.18 15.60
CA GLU A 47 -4.66 -2.82 14.44
C GLU A 47 -5.63 -1.87 13.73
N GLU A 48 -6.43 -1.11 14.47
CA GLU A 48 -7.34 -0.11 13.89
C GLU A 48 -6.55 1.01 13.20
N VAL A 49 -5.47 1.49 13.81
CA VAL A 49 -4.58 2.50 13.21
C VAL A 49 -3.91 1.96 11.93
N ASN A 50 -3.49 0.70 11.94
CA ASN A 50 -2.90 0.03 10.79
C ASN A 50 -3.88 -0.04 9.62
N GLU A 51 -5.13 -0.45 9.87
CA GLU A 51 -6.18 -0.49 8.85
C GLU A 51 -6.52 0.90 8.32
N ILE A 52 -6.60 1.90 9.20
CA ILE A 52 -6.80 3.30 8.82
C ILE A 52 -5.66 3.76 7.90
N LEU A 53 -4.40 3.45 8.21
CA LEU A 53 -3.27 3.86 7.39
C LEU A 53 -3.29 3.22 5.98
N VAL A 54 -3.56 1.92 5.90
CA VAL A 54 -3.71 1.21 4.60
C VAL A 54 -4.85 1.81 3.79
N CYS A 55 -6.02 2.03 4.42
CA CYS A 55 -7.16 2.68 3.77
C CYS A 55 -6.82 4.10 3.31
N CYS A 56 -6.03 4.84 4.08
CA CYS A 56 -5.62 6.21 3.75
C CYS A 56 -4.84 6.26 2.44
N LEU A 57 -3.79 5.46 2.34
CA LEU A 57 -2.94 5.39 1.14
C LEU A 57 -3.72 4.85 -0.06
N GLY A 58 -4.54 3.82 0.15
CA GLY A 58 -5.41 3.28 -0.89
C GLY A 58 -6.41 4.30 -1.43
N GLN A 59 -7.08 5.04 -0.55
CA GLN A 59 -8.03 6.08 -0.93
C GLN A 59 -7.36 7.30 -1.56
N MET A 60 -6.11 7.63 -1.19
CA MET A 60 -5.33 8.64 -1.93
C MET A 60 -5.17 8.24 -3.40
N ALA A 61 -4.90 6.96 -3.68
CA ALA A 61 -4.82 6.48 -5.05
C ALA A 61 -6.17 6.64 -5.77
N VAL A 62 -7.24 6.07 -5.20
CA VAL A 62 -8.58 6.10 -5.81
C VAL A 62 -9.06 7.54 -6.08
N ALA A 63 -8.89 8.45 -5.12
CA ALA A 63 -9.32 9.84 -5.27
C ALA A 63 -8.49 10.62 -6.31
N SER A 64 -7.20 10.32 -6.44
CA SER A 64 -6.31 11.00 -7.38
C SER A 64 -6.62 10.72 -8.85
N GLY A 65 -7.10 9.50 -9.18
CA GLY A 65 -7.52 9.12 -10.53
C GLY A 65 -6.47 9.38 -11.62
N SER A 66 -5.18 9.22 -11.29
CA SER A 66 -4.07 9.61 -12.17
C SER A 66 -2.91 8.64 -12.10
N ASP A 67 -2.63 7.97 -13.23
CA ASP A 67 -1.52 7.03 -13.39
C ASP A 67 -0.17 7.58 -12.95
N LEU A 68 0.08 8.88 -13.19
CA LEU A 68 1.31 9.56 -12.80
C LEU A 68 1.47 9.60 -11.27
N LEU A 69 0.38 9.87 -10.56
CA LEU A 69 0.36 9.93 -9.10
C LEU A 69 0.39 8.53 -8.49
N TRP A 70 -0.32 7.57 -9.10
CA TRP A 70 -0.28 6.17 -8.72
C TRP A 70 1.13 5.60 -8.82
N LYS A 71 1.87 5.89 -9.89
CA LYS A 71 3.26 5.46 -10.03
C LYS A 71 4.14 5.91 -8.85
N SER A 72 4.02 7.18 -8.47
CA SER A 72 4.79 7.75 -7.36
C SER A 72 4.43 7.07 -6.04
N LEU A 73 3.13 6.85 -5.79
CA LEU A 73 2.64 6.18 -4.59
C LEU A 73 3.05 4.71 -4.54
N ASN A 74 2.88 3.97 -5.63
CA ASN A 74 3.24 2.57 -5.76
C ASN A 74 4.71 2.37 -5.40
N HIS A 75 5.60 3.16 -6.03
CA HIS A 75 7.03 3.10 -5.78
C HIS A 75 7.37 3.38 -4.31
N GLU A 76 6.85 4.49 -3.74
CA GLU A 76 7.14 4.87 -2.35
C GLU A 76 6.66 3.80 -1.35
N VAL A 77 5.54 3.14 -1.59
CA VAL A 77 5.02 2.02 -0.78
C VAL A 77 5.88 0.77 -0.95
N LEU A 78 6.23 0.40 -2.19
CA LEU A 78 7.13 -0.74 -2.46
C LEU A 78 8.47 -0.57 -1.77
N MET A 79 9.03 0.64 -1.72
CA MET A 79 10.27 0.88 -0.99
C MET A 79 10.17 0.57 0.51
N GLN A 80 8.98 0.70 1.11
CA GLN A 80 8.78 0.35 2.52
C GLN A 80 8.71 -1.16 2.76
N THR A 81 8.48 -1.98 1.73
CA THR A 81 8.45 -3.44 1.87
C THR A 81 9.84 -4.03 2.08
N ARG A 82 10.92 -3.29 1.83
CA ARG A 82 12.30 -3.67 2.17
C ARG A 82 12.74 -3.26 3.57
N SER A 83 11.81 -2.76 4.40
CA SER A 83 12.14 -2.34 5.76
C SER A 83 12.54 -3.54 6.64
N GLU A 84 13.52 -3.34 7.52
CA GLU A 84 13.87 -4.29 8.58
C GLU A 84 12.69 -4.58 9.51
N LYS A 85 11.72 -3.66 9.59
CA LYS A 85 10.54 -3.78 10.46
C LYS A 85 9.45 -4.60 9.79
N VAL A 86 9.12 -5.74 10.39
CA VAL A 86 8.04 -6.64 9.94
C VAL A 86 6.71 -5.91 9.73
N ARG A 87 6.33 -5.04 10.67
CA ARG A 87 5.10 -4.22 10.57
C ARG A 87 5.09 -3.38 9.28
N ALA A 88 6.20 -2.72 8.95
CA ALA A 88 6.28 -1.88 7.76
C ALA A 88 6.11 -2.71 6.48
N ARG A 89 6.74 -3.89 6.41
CA ARG A 89 6.60 -4.80 5.28
C ARG A 89 5.16 -5.27 5.09
N ILE A 90 4.51 -5.67 6.18
CA ILE A 90 3.10 -6.09 6.16
C ILE A 90 2.19 -4.95 5.71
N LEU A 91 2.35 -3.74 6.26
CA LEU A 91 1.49 -2.60 5.89
C LEU A 91 1.73 -2.13 4.45
N GLY A 92 2.99 -2.18 3.98
CA GLY A 92 3.34 -1.92 2.59
C GLY A 92 2.63 -2.91 1.65
N LEU A 93 2.76 -4.21 1.90
CA LEU A 93 2.08 -5.24 1.13
C LEU A 93 0.55 -5.14 1.19
N ARG A 94 -0.04 -4.83 2.36
CA ARG A 94 -1.48 -4.59 2.48
C ARG A 94 -1.93 -3.39 1.64
N THR A 95 -1.11 -2.34 1.57
CA THR A 95 -1.37 -1.19 0.72
C THR A 95 -1.30 -1.57 -0.76
N ILE A 96 -0.28 -2.32 -1.19
CA ILE A 96 -0.18 -2.85 -2.56
C ILE A 96 -1.40 -3.70 -2.92
N LYS A 97 -1.82 -4.60 -2.03
CA LYS A 97 -3.04 -5.39 -2.20
C LYS A 97 -4.26 -4.49 -2.36
N TYR A 98 -4.39 -3.46 -1.54
CA TYR A 98 -5.48 -2.50 -1.66
C TYR A 98 -5.49 -1.83 -3.04
N LEU A 99 -4.33 -1.36 -3.52
CA LEU A 99 -4.22 -0.73 -4.85
C LEU A 99 -4.64 -1.69 -5.96
N LEU A 100 -4.12 -2.91 -5.94
CA LEU A 100 -4.50 -3.96 -6.90
C LEU A 100 -6.01 -4.23 -6.86
N ASP A 101 -6.58 -4.36 -5.66
CA ASP A 101 -8.00 -4.68 -5.47
C ASP A 101 -8.94 -3.55 -5.91
N HIS A 102 -8.50 -2.30 -5.95
CA HIS A 102 -9.36 -1.14 -6.26
C HIS A 102 -9.08 -0.51 -7.62
N LEU A 103 -7.82 -0.51 -8.09
CA LEU A 103 -7.45 0.00 -9.41
C LEU A 103 -7.62 -1.07 -10.50
N LYS A 104 -7.67 -2.36 -10.12
CA LYS A 104 -7.91 -3.49 -11.04
C LYS A 104 -6.99 -3.41 -12.27
N GLU A 105 -7.54 -3.48 -13.48
CA GLU A 105 -6.78 -3.51 -14.74
C GLU A 105 -5.81 -2.33 -14.86
N GLU A 106 -6.14 -1.18 -14.27
CA GLU A 106 -5.27 0.00 -14.28
C GLU A 106 -3.98 -0.22 -13.49
N TYR A 107 -3.97 -1.12 -12.50
CA TYR A 107 -2.76 -1.48 -11.75
C TYR A 107 -1.75 -2.28 -12.60
N LEU A 108 -2.18 -2.95 -13.67
CA LEU A 108 -1.32 -3.84 -14.46
C LEU A 108 -0.12 -3.12 -15.09
N VAL A 109 -0.19 -1.81 -15.27
CA VAL A 109 0.95 -1.01 -15.77
C VAL A 109 2.13 -1.00 -14.80
N PHE A 110 1.92 -1.36 -13.53
CA PHE A 110 2.94 -1.41 -12.47
C PHE A 110 3.50 -2.81 -12.21
N LEU A 111 3.09 -3.84 -12.96
CA LEU A 111 3.54 -5.23 -12.77
C LEU A 111 5.07 -5.33 -12.79
N ALA A 112 5.71 -4.76 -13.83
CA ALA A 112 7.15 -4.85 -14.02
C ALA A 112 7.95 -4.24 -12.85
N GLU A 113 7.41 -3.21 -12.21
CA GLU A 113 8.00 -2.62 -11.00
C GLU A 113 7.72 -3.46 -9.75
N THR A 114 6.52 -4.02 -9.63
CA THR A 114 6.05 -4.73 -8.43
C THR A 114 6.67 -6.13 -8.30
N ILE A 115 6.85 -6.85 -9.41
CA ILE A 115 7.31 -8.25 -9.43
C ILE A 115 8.66 -8.45 -8.70
N PRO A 116 9.72 -7.65 -8.96
CA PRO A 116 10.99 -7.82 -8.25
C PRO A 116 10.87 -7.73 -6.73
N PHE A 117 10.03 -6.82 -6.22
CA PHE A 117 9.80 -6.70 -4.77
C PHE A 117 9.06 -7.92 -4.23
N LEU A 118 8.07 -8.45 -4.96
CA LEU A 118 7.42 -9.69 -4.56
C LEU A 118 8.41 -10.85 -4.55
N GLY A 119 9.29 -10.97 -5.54
CA GLY A 119 10.35 -11.98 -5.56
C GLY A 119 11.21 -11.98 -4.31
N GLU A 120 11.65 -10.81 -3.86
CA GLU A 120 12.38 -10.67 -2.59
C GLU A 120 11.53 -11.10 -1.38
N LEU A 121 10.26 -10.70 -1.32
CA LEU A 121 9.37 -10.93 -0.18
C LEU A 121 8.85 -12.38 -0.10
N LEU A 122 8.86 -13.10 -1.22
CA LEU A 122 8.58 -14.54 -1.24
C LEU A 122 9.65 -15.34 -0.51
N GLU A 123 10.86 -14.79 -0.35
CA GLU A 123 11.96 -15.37 0.40
C GLU A 123 12.06 -14.87 1.86
N ASP A 124 11.20 -13.93 2.28
CA ASP A 124 11.21 -13.29 3.61
C ASP A 124 11.17 -14.28 4.78
N VAL A 125 11.93 -14.05 5.85
CA VAL A 125 11.95 -14.97 7.02
C VAL A 125 10.61 -15.03 7.75
N GLU A 126 9.79 -13.97 7.66
CA GLU A 126 8.51 -13.87 8.34
C GLU A 126 7.38 -14.53 7.54
N PRO A 127 6.75 -15.60 8.06
CA PRO A 127 5.71 -16.33 7.32
C PRO A 127 4.54 -15.45 6.87
N ALA A 128 4.13 -14.49 7.71
CA ALA A 128 3.02 -13.59 7.40
C ALA A 128 3.33 -12.68 6.19
N VAL A 129 4.59 -12.27 6.02
CA VAL A 129 5.03 -11.45 4.87
C VAL A 129 5.01 -12.31 3.61
N LYS A 130 5.62 -13.51 3.67
CA LYS A 130 5.60 -14.49 2.56
C LYS A 130 4.19 -14.79 2.07
N SER A 131 3.29 -15.14 2.99
CA SER A 131 1.91 -15.49 2.63
C SER A 131 1.17 -14.33 1.97
N LEU A 132 1.40 -13.10 2.41
CA LEU A 132 0.77 -11.92 1.80
C LEU A 132 1.35 -11.62 0.41
N ALA A 133 2.68 -11.73 0.24
CA ALA A 133 3.32 -11.58 -1.06
C ALA A 133 2.83 -12.65 -2.07
N GLN A 134 2.68 -13.90 -1.63
CA GLN A 134 2.10 -14.98 -2.43
C GLN A 134 0.67 -14.68 -2.85
N SER A 135 -0.16 -14.20 -1.94
CA SER A 135 -1.55 -13.82 -2.24
C SER A 135 -1.61 -12.73 -3.31
N ILE A 136 -0.77 -11.69 -3.20
CA ILE A 136 -0.73 -10.58 -4.16
C ILE A 136 -0.26 -11.07 -5.52
N LEU A 137 0.75 -11.95 -5.57
CA LEU A 137 1.21 -12.54 -6.83
C LEU A 137 0.09 -13.31 -7.52
N ILE A 138 -0.66 -14.14 -6.79
CA ILE A 138 -1.79 -14.91 -7.34
C ILE A 138 -2.89 -13.97 -7.86
N ASP A 139 -3.19 -12.90 -7.13
CA ASP A 139 -4.17 -11.90 -7.56
C ASP A 139 -3.71 -11.19 -8.84
N MET A 140 -2.42 -10.87 -8.96
CA MET A 140 -1.81 -10.29 -10.18
C MET A 140 -1.81 -11.26 -11.36
N GLU A 141 -1.51 -12.55 -11.16
CA GLU A 141 -1.61 -13.60 -12.18
C GLU A 141 -3.07 -13.75 -12.66
N THR A 142 -4.02 -13.75 -11.72
CA THR A 142 -5.45 -13.85 -12.04
C THR A 142 -5.92 -12.66 -12.87
N LEU A 143 -5.49 -11.45 -12.51
CA LEU A 143 -5.89 -10.22 -13.19
C LEU A 143 -5.23 -10.06 -14.56
N SER A 144 -3.96 -10.45 -14.70
CA SER A 144 -3.23 -10.39 -15.98
C SER A 144 -3.62 -11.51 -16.95
N GLY A 145 -4.12 -12.64 -16.44
CA GLY A 145 -4.45 -13.82 -17.24
C GLY A 145 -3.23 -14.65 -17.66
N GLU A 146 -2.03 -14.35 -17.14
CA GLU A 146 -0.80 -15.08 -17.40
C GLU A 146 -0.08 -15.47 -16.11
N SER A 147 0.83 -16.45 -16.19
CA SER A 147 1.70 -16.74 -15.05
C SER A 147 2.86 -15.75 -15.02
N LEU A 148 3.05 -15.13 -13.86
CA LEU A 148 4.10 -14.14 -13.61
C LEU A 148 5.37 -14.77 -13.03
N ARG A 149 5.34 -16.06 -12.71
CA ARG A 149 6.48 -16.81 -12.16
C ARG A 149 7.71 -16.81 -13.05
N GLN A 150 7.55 -16.64 -14.36
CA GLN A 150 8.67 -16.54 -15.29
C GLN A 150 9.51 -15.26 -15.11
N TYR A 151 8.99 -14.29 -14.38
CA TYR A 151 9.63 -13.00 -14.09
C TYR A 151 10.20 -12.90 -12.66
N LEU A 152 10.04 -13.97 -11.87
CA LEU A 152 10.59 -14.14 -10.52
C LEU A 152 11.86 -14.98 -10.56
#